data_AF-A0A937D836-F1
#
_entry.id   AF-A0A937D836-F1
#
_cell.length_a   1.000
_cell.length_b   1.000
_cell.length_c   1.000
_cell.angle_alpha   90.00
_cell.angle_beta   90.00
_cell.angle_gamma   90.00
#
_symmetry.space_group_name_H-M   'P 1'
#
loop_
_entity.id
_entity.type
_entity.pdbx_description
1 polymer ?
#
loop_
_entity_poly.entity_id
_entity_poly.type
_entity_poly.pdbx_seq_one_letter_code
_entity_poly.pdbx_strand_id
1 'polypeptide(L)'
;MTAGKDRRHRYNASAVMLAWRYIVMAMNATVVFASALALITSVAHAAPAVSITGTGCAFYDGDGGFAFTTNTRILSTQSANGNGLLKCEGAVPPPTSGTAVRYDFATTGGVCVATHPINQATEQWQQTVSANGNVTLVCQFGSGR
;
A
#
# COMPACT_ATOMS: atom_id res chain seq x y z
N MET A 1 50.21 -23.80 70.94
CA MET A 1 49.80 -22.56 71.61
C MET A 1 50.66 -21.42 71.11
N THR A 2 50.09 -20.51 70.32
CA THR A 2 50.43 -19.07 70.17
C THR A 2 49.59 -18.56 68.98
N ALA A 3 48.48 -17.88 69.26
CA ALA A 3 48.38 -16.43 69.45
C ALA A 3 48.08 -15.73 68.11
N GLY A 4 46.81 -15.33 67.97
CA GLY A 4 46.27 -14.65 66.81
C GLY A 4 46.80 -13.24 66.61
N LYS A 5 46.64 -12.76 65.37
CA LYS A 5 46.85 -11.35 65.02
C LYS A 5 45.75 -10.91 64.05
N ASP A 6 44.64 -10.50 64.67
CA ASP A 6 43.53 -9.77 64.05
C ASP A 6 44.09 -8.50 63.37
N ARG A 7 44.02 -8.47 62.03
CA ARG A 7 44.49 -7.35 61.20
C ARG A 7 43.27 -6.75 60.50
N ARG A 8 42.57 -5.86 61.20
CA ARG A 8 41.49 -5.05 60.63
C ARG A 8 42.06 -4.13 59.55
N HIS A 9 41.77 -4.46 58.29
CA HIS A 9 41.99 -3.59 57.15
C HIS A 9 41.07 -2.38 57.26
N ARG A 10 41.63 -1.23 57.65
CA ARG A 10 41.00 0.07 57.41
C ARG A 10 41.08 0.34 55.91
N TYR A 11 39.97 0.16 55.21
CA TYR A 11 39.84 0.62 53.83
C TYR A 11 39.81 2.15 53.83
N ASN A 12 40.89 2.78 53.37
CA ASN A 12 40.95 4.22 53.15
C ASN A 12 39.96 4.58 52.02
N ALA A 13 38.81 5.16 52.39
CA ALA A 13 37.75 5.59 51.47
C ALA A 13 38.25 6.51 50.32
N SER A 14 39.38 7.18 50.53
CA SER A 14 40.02 8.04 49.53
C SER A 14 40.53 7.28 48.30
N ALA A 15 40.96 6.02 48.43
CA ALA A 15 41.43 5.22 47.30
C ALA A 15 40.27 4.72 46.41
N VAL A 16 39.11 4.46 47.02
CA VAL A 16 37.91 3.99 46.31
C VAL A 16 37.28 5.10 45.46
N MET A 17 37.29 6.35 45.94
CA MET A 17 36.74 7.49 45.19
C MET A 17 37.59 7.90 43.98
N LEU A 18 38.91 7.71 44.03
CA LEU A 18 39.79 7.99 42.89
C LEU A 18 39.62 6.95 41.78
N ALA A 19 39.50 5.66 42.11
CA ALA A 19 39.24 4.60 41.14
C ALA A 19 37.88 4.77 40.43
N TRP A 20 36.86 5.27 41.13
CA TRP A 20 35.53 5.52 40.54
C TRP A 20 35.55 6.62 39.47
N ARG A 21 36.36 7.67 39.66
CA ARG A 21 36.48 8.78 38.70
C ARG A 21 37.13 8.35 37.38
N TYR A 22 38.08 7.42 37.41
CA TYR A 22 38.70 6.88 36.19
C TYR A 22 37.77 5.92 35.43
N ILE A 23 36.92 5.15 36.13
CA ILE A 23 35.96 4.24 35.49
C ILE A 23 34.85 5.02 34.77
N VAL A 24 34.36 6.13 35.34
CA VAL A 24 33.30 6.94 34.71
C VAL A 24 33.80 7.74 33.49
N MET A 25 35.08 8.13 33.47
CA MET A 25 35.64 8.88 32.33
C MET A 25 36.02 8.00 31.12
N ALA A 26 36.26 6.69 31.30
CA ALA A 26 36.59 5.79 30.20
C ALA A 26 35.36 5.28 29.39
N MET A 27 34.13 5.52 29.86
CA MET A 27 32.90 5.02 29.23
C MET A 27 32.24 5.98 28.21
N ASN A 28 32.75 7.21 28.04
CA ASN A 28 32.12 8.22 27.17
C ASN A 28 32.87 8.49 25.84
N ALA A 29 33.92 7.73 25.51
CA ALA A 29 34.74 7.97 24.32
C ALA A 29 34.61 6.88 23.22
N THR A 30 33.70 5.92 23.37
CA THR A 30 33.55 4.78 22.43
C THR A 30 32.14 4.59 21.87
N VAL A 31 31.25 5.58 21.98
CA VAL A 31 29.84 5.47 21.50
C VAL A 31 29.49 6.46 20.37
N VAL A 32 30.49 7.04 19.70
CA VAL A 32 30.24 8.03 18.62
C VAL A 32 30.76 7.58 17.24
N PHE A 33 31.31 6.36 17.12
CA PHE A 33 31.89 5.86 15.86
C PHE A 33 31.29 4.54 15.35
N ALA A 34 30.00 4.28 15.60
CA ALA A 34 29.32 3.05 15.16
C ALA A 34 27.92 3.27 14.58
N SER A 35 27.59 4.47 14.10
CA SER A 35 26.23 4.82 13.64
C SER A 35 26.15 5.23 12.15
N ALA A 36 27.18 4.98 11.34
CA ALA A 36 27.23 5.41 9.93
C ALA A 36 26.98 4.30 8.89
N LEU A 37 26.53 3.09 9.27
CA LEU A 37 26.40 1.93 8.36
C LEU A 37 24.99 1.31 8.27
N ALA A 38 23.91 2.11 8.28
CA ALA A 38 22.56 1.56 8.12
C ALA A 38 21.62 2.35 7.18
N LEU A 39 22.14 3.19 6.28
CA LEU A 39 21.34 3.88 5.25
C LEU A 39 21.48 3.24 3.86
N ILE A 40 21.59 1.91 3.79
CA ILE A 40 21.29 1.22 2.54
C ILE A 40 19.76 1.20 2.44
N THR A 41 19.15 2.29 1.97
CA THR A 41 17.74 2.28 1.62
C THR A 41 17.59 1.31 0.46
N SER A 42 17.04 0.13 0.73
CA SER A 42 16.65 -0.83 -0.29
C SER A 42 15.76 -0.11 -1.29
N VAL A 43 16.28 0.09 -2.50
CA VAL A 43 15.52 0.68 -3.60
C VAL A 43 14.49 -0.38 -3.99
N ALA A 44 13.25 -0.22 -3.52
CA ALA A 44 12.18 -1.11 -3.92
C ALA A 44 11.90 -0.88 -5.41
N HIS A 45 12.32 -1.81 -6.26
CA HIS A 45 11.92 -1.81 -7.67
C HIS A 45 10.50 -2.38 -7.77
N ALA A 46 9.53 -1.50 -7.98
CA ALA A 46 8.18 -1.92 -8.35
C ALA A 46 8.24 -2.59 -9.73
N ALA A 47 7.65 -3.78 -9.84
CA ALA A 47 7.52 -4.45 -11.12
C ALA A 47 6.71 -3.58 -12.10
N PRO A 48 7.03 -3.60 -13.41
CA PRO A 48 6.42 -2.71 -14.39
C PRO A 48 4.90 -2.94 -14.48
N ALA A 49 4.14 -1.84 -14.59
CA ALA A 49 2.72 -1.89 -14.88
C ALA A 49 2.48 -2.05 -16.40
N VAL A 50 1.60 -2.96 -16.77
CA VAL A 50 1.19 -3.18 -18.16
C VAL A 50 -0.08 -2.37 -18.42
N SER A 51 -0.05 -1.51 -19.44
CA SER A 51 -1.21 -0.74 -19.90
C SER A 51 -1.70 -1.32 -21.23
N ILE A 52 -2.94 -1.79 -21.27
CA ILE A 52 -3.58 -2.31 -22.48
C ILE A 52 -4.77 -1.42 -22.82
N THR A 53 -4.92 -1.08 -24.09
CA THR A 53 -6.01 -0.25 -24.61
C THR A 53 -6.75 -0.99 -25.71
N GLY A 54 -8.00 -0.63 -25.96
CA GLY A 54 -8.75 -1.18 -27.09
C GLY A 54 -9.46 -2.50 -26.82
N THR A 55 -9.47 -2.98 -25.58
CA THR A 55 -10.30 -4.12 -25.17
C THR A 55 -11.78 -3.75 -25.15
N GLY A 56 -12.66 -4.72 -25.33
CA GLY A 56 -14.10 -4.51 -25.18
C GLY A 56 -14.51 -4.28 -23.72
N CYS A 57 -15.48 -3.41 -23.48
CA CYS A 57 -16.07 -3.23 -22.16
C CYS A 57 -17.56 -2.95 -22.25
N ALA A 58 -18.32 -3.69 -21.44
CA ALA A 58 -19.75 -3.48 -21.26
C ALA A 58 -20.00 -2.67 -19.98
N PHE A 59 -20.94 -1.75 -20.03
CA PHE A 59 -21.35 -0.92 -18.89
C PHE A 59 -22.84 -0.58 -19.00
N TYR A 60 -23.46 -0.13 -17.90
CA TYR A 60 -24.85 0.30 -17.92
C TYR A 60 -25.02 1.65 -18.64
N ASP A 61 -26.16 1.89 -19.27
CA ASP A 61 -26.56 3.24 -19.67
C ASP A 61 -27.27 3.97 -18.50
N GLY A 62 -27.76 5.18 -18.75
CA GLY A 62 -28.45 5.99 -17.75
C GLY A 62 -29.81 5.47 -17.30
N ASP A 63 -30.38 4.51 -18.03
CA ASP A 63 -31.73 3.99 -17.83
C ASP A 63 -31.71 2.48 -17.48
N GLY A 64 -30.52 1.91 -17.20
CA GLY A 64 -30.32 0.53 -16.78
C GLY A 64 -30.15 -0.49 -17.91
N GLY A 65 -30.09 -0.05 -19.16
CA GLY A 65 -29.68 -0.87 -20.31
C GLY A 65 -28.17 -1.14 -20.33
N PHE A 66 -27.70 -1.96 -21.27
CA PHE A 66 -26.27 -2.22 -21.47
C PHE A 66 -25.77 -1.57 -22.75
N ALA A 67 -24.60 -0.96 -22.66
CA ALA A 67 -23.84 -0.41 -23.78
C ALA A 67 -22.43 -1.02 -23.81
N PHE A 68 -21.77 -0.92 -24.97
CA PHE A 68 -20.44 -1.48 -25.18
C PHE A 68 -19.51 -0.46 -25.84
N THR A 69 -18.26 -0.40 -25.38
CA THR A 69 -17.19 0.42 -25.94
C THR A 69 -15.94 -0.40 -26.17
N THR A 70 -15.08 0.06 -27.07
CA THR A 70 -13.68 -0.38 -27.16
C THR A 70 -12.71 0.66 -26.60
N ASN A 71 -13.20 1.85 -26.22
CA ASN A 71 -12.40 2.86 -25.55
C ASN A 71 -12.19 2.49 -24.08
N THR A 72 -11.20 1.61 -23.88
CA THR A 72 -10.88 1.03 -22.58
C THR A 72 -9.40 1.18 -22.29
N ARG A 73 -9.09 1.24 -21.01
CA ARG A 73 -7.73 1.20 -20.50
C ARG A 73 -7.67 0.24 -19.32
N ILE A 74 -6.90 -0.82 -19.50
CA ILE A 74 -6.56 -1.77 -18.44
C ILE A 74 -5.16 -1.43 -17.96
N LEU A 75 -5.01 -1.28 -16.65
CA LEU A 75 -3.73 -1.17 -15.96
C LEU A 75 -3.57 -2.41 -15.09
N SER A 76 -2.59 -3.25 -15.38
CA SER A 76 -2.27 -4.43 -14.56
C SER A 76 -0.89 -4.27 -13.97
N THR A 77 -0.77 -4.36 -12.64
CA THR A 77 0.55 -4.41 -12.00
C THR A 77 1.04 -5.85 -11.92
N GLN A 78 2.32 -6.09 -12.15
CA GLN A 78 2.94 -7.40 -11.86
C GLN A 78 3.18 -7.56 -10.35
N SER A 79 2.13 -7.46 -9.54
CA SER A 79 2.21 -7.71 -8.10
C SER A 79 1.79 -9.14 -7.79
N ALA A 80 2.40 -9.75 -6.76
CA ALA A 80 1.99 -11.08 -6.26
C ALA A 80 0.51 -11.11 -5.84
N ASN A 81 -0.07 -9.95 -5.51
CA ASN A 81 -1.46 -9.80 -5.08
C ASN A 81 -2.41 -9.57 -6.27
N GLY A 82 -1.90 -9.53 -7.51
CA GLY A 82 -2.71 -9.40 -8.72
C GLY A 82 -3.46 -8.06 -8.84
N ASN A 83 -2.93 -6.99 -8.25
CA ASN A 83 -3.59 -5.67 -8.25
C ASN A 83 -3.72 -5.15 -9.68
N GLY A 84 -4.93 -4.72 -10.04
CA GLY A 84 -5.25 -4.23 -11.37
C GLY A 84 -6.39 -3.21 -11.35
N LEU A 85 -6.50 -2.44 -12.42
CA LEU A 85 -7.54 -1.45 -12.63
C LEU A 85 -8.03 -1.56 -14.07
N LEU A 86 -9.34 -1.72 -14.24
CA LEU A 86 -10.00 -1.54 -15.53
C LEU A 86 -10.71 -0.19 -15.49
N LYS A 87 -10.47 0.64 -16.50
CA LYS A 87 -11.24 1.85 -16.75
C LYS A 87 -11.86 1.80 -18.14
N CYS A 88 -13.15 2.07 -18.22
CA CYS A 88 -13.87 2.21 -19.48
C CYS A 88 -14.46 3.60 -19.56
N GLU A 89 -14.38 4.21 -20.74
CA GLU A 89 -14.98 5.50 -21.02
C GLU A 89 -15.79 5.42 -22.31
N GLY A 90 -16.91 6.12 -22.35
CA GLY A 90 -17.78 6.11 -23.52
C GLY A 90 -18.87 7.16 -23.43
N ALA A 91 -19.75 7.11 -24.43
CA ALA A 91 -20.95 7.92 -24.48
C ALA A 91 -22.16 7.02 -24.77
N VAL A 92 -23.27 7.32 -24.10
CA VAL A 92 -24.59 6.70 -24.26
C VAL A 92 -25.64 7.80 -24.40
N PRO A 93 -26.88 7.48 -24.80
CA PRO A 93 -27.97 8.43 -24.70
C PRO A 93 -28.08 9.02 -23.27
N PRO A 94 -28.36 10.32 -23.13
CA PRO A 94 -28.59 10.93 -21.83
C PRO A 94 -29.68 10.19 -21.04
N PRO A 95 -29.53 10.03 -19.70
CA PRO A 95 -30.54 9.42 -18.86
C PRO A 95 -31.90 10.13 -19.00
N THR A 96 -32.99 9.37 -19.07
CA THR A 96 -34.34 9.93 -19.20
C THR A 96 -34.73 10.81 -18.01
N SER A 97 -34.14 10.55 -16.83
CA SER A 97 -34.29 11.37 -15.63
C SER A 97 -33.71 12.78 -15.75
N GLY A 98 -32.82 13.02 -16.73
CA GLY A 98 -32.06 14.27 -16.86
C GLY A 98 -30.99 14.47 -15.78
N THR A 99 -30.74 13.46 -14.93
CA THR A 99 -29.76 13.53 -13.82
C THR A 99 -28.69 12.46 -13.99
N ALA A 100 -27.51 12.69 -13.37
CA ALA A 100 -26.45 11.71 -13.39
C ALA A 100 -26.83 10.47 -12.57
N VAL A 101 -26.48 9.29 -13.07
CA VAL A 101 -26.79 7.99 -12.46
C VAL A 101 -25.48 7.30 -12.05
N ARG A 102 -25.53 6.57 -10.94
CA ARG A 102 -24.40 5.79 -10.42
C ARG A 102 -24.81 4.34 -10.26
N TYR A 103 -23.90 3.46 -10.67
CA TYR A 103 -24.02 2.02 -10.47
C TYR A 103 -22.78 1.49 -9.75
N ASP A 104 -23.00 0.48 -8.92
CA ASP A 104 -22.00 -0.25 -8.18
C ASP A 104 -22.55 -1.64 -7.79
N PHE A 105 -21.77 -2.40 -7.04
CA PHE A 105 -22.22 -3.71 -6.57
C PHE A 105 -23.44 -3.63 -5.65
N ALA A 106 -23.53 -2.62 -4.78
CA ALA A 106 -24.63 -2.50 -3.83
C ALA A 106 -25.97 -2.19 -4.52
N THR A 107 -25.94 -1.45 -5.62
CA THR A 107 -27.12 -1.06 -6.40
C THR A 107 -27.57 -2.11 -7.41
N THR A 108 -26.65 -2.93 -7.93
CA THR A 108 -26.95 -3.86 -9.04
C THR A 108 -26.79 -5.34 -8.69
N GLY A 109 -25.97 -5.68 -7.68
CA GLY A 109 -25.52 -7.05 -7.40
C GLY A 109 -24.59 -7.65 -8.46
N GLY A 110 -24.26 -6.91 -9.52
CA GLY A 110 -23.39 -7.37 -10.60
C GLY A 110 -21.91 -7.20 -10.26
N VAL A 111 -21.08 -8.16 -10.65
CA VAL A 111 -19.61 -8.06 -10.53
C VAL A 111 -19.00 -7.46 -11.79
N CYS A 112 -17.90 -6.73 -11.64
CA CYS A 112 -17.08 -6.32 -12.78
C CYS A 112 -16.06 -7.40 -13.12
N VAL A 113 -15.99 -7.80 -14.39
CA VAL A 113 -15.12 -8.87 -14.88
C VAL A 113 -14.09 -8.30 -15.85
N ALA A 114 -12.82 -8.57 -15.60
CA ALA A 114 -11.75 -8.38 -16.56
C ALA A 114 -11.21 -9.74 -17.00
N THR A 115 -11.25 -10.00 -18.31
CA THR A 115 -10.71 -11.22 -18.91
C THR A 115 -9.20 -11.11 -19.05
N HIS A 116 -8.64 -10.87 -20.23
CA HIS A 116 -7.18 -10.75 -20.36
C HIS A 116 -6.70 -9.31 -20.08
N PRO A 117 -5.58 -9.09 -19.34
CA PRO A 117 -4.68 -10.07 -18.70
C PRO A 117 -5.03 -10.37 -17.23
N ILE A 118 -5.96 -9.64 -16.63
CA ILE A 118 -6.21 -9.68 -15.18
C ILE A 118 -6.86 -11.01 -14.74
N ASN A 119 -7.80 -11.52 -15.55
CA ASN A 119 -8.59 -12.75 -15.39
C ASN A 119 -9.24 -12.85 -14.01
N GLN A 120 -9.90 -11.78 -13.57
CA GLN A 120 -10.54 -11.68 -12.26
C GLN A 120 -11.93 -11.02 -12.36
N ALA A 121 -12.74 -11.28 -11.34
CA ALA A 121 -13.97 -10.56 -11.07
C ALA A 121 -13.84 -9.79 -9.74
N THR A 122 -14.53 -8.66 -9.63
CA THR A 122 -14.51 -7.81 -8.43
C THR A 122 -15.89 -7.22 -8.13
N GLU A 123 -16.21 -7.12 -6.85
CA GLU A 123 -17.35 -6.34 -6.33
C GLU A 123 -16.96 -4.86 -6.12
N GLN A 124 -15.65 -4.56 -6.18
CA GLN A 124 -15.11 -3.21 -6.01
C GLN A 124 -15.09 -2.48 -7.36
N TRP A 125 -16.25 -1.98 -7.76
CA TRP A 125 -16.37 -1.18 -8.96
C TRP A 125 -17.39 -0.06 -8.77
N GLN A 126 -17.23 0.99 -9.57
CA GLN A 126 -18.19 2.08 -9.66
C GLN A 126 -18.30 2.54 -11.10
N GLN A 127 -19.53 2.87 -11.48
CA GLN A 127 -19.84 3.48 -12.76
C GLN A 127 -20.61 4.78 -12.53
N THR A 128 -20.32 5.79 -13.33
CA THR A 128 -21.10 7.03 -13.39
C THR A 128 -21.50 7.29 -14.83
N VAL A 129 -22.80 7.56 -15.04
CA VAL A 129 -23.35 8.12 -16.27
C VAL A 129 -23.75 9.55 -15.97
N SER A 130 -23.11 10.53 -16.62
CA SER A 130 -23.45 11.94 -16.43
C SER A 130 -24.80 12.28 -17.07
N ALA A 131 -25.38 13.43 -16.71
CA ALA A 131 -26.65 13.89 -17.27
C ALA A 131 -26.62 14.12 -18.79
N ASN A 132 -25.43 14.28 -19.40
CA ASN A 132 -25.24 14.39 -20.84
C ASN A 132 -24.83 13.07 -21.51
N GLY A 133 -24.84 11.94 -20.79
CA GLY A 133 -24.57 10.62 -21.35
C GLY A 133 -23.10 10.21 -21.43
N ASN A 134 -22.16 10.93 -20.81
CA ASN A 134 -20.79 10.44 -20.69
C ASN A 134 -20.71 9.36 -19.60
N VAL A 135 -20.05 8.25 -19.91
CA VAL A 135 -19.92 7.11 -19.00
C VAL A 135 -18.47 6.90 -18.61
N THR A 136 -18.25 6.66 -17.32
CA THR A 136 -16.99 6.16 -16.78
C THR A 136 -17.27 4.97 -15.89
N LEU A 137 -16.67 3.81 -16.20
CA LEU A 137 -16.63 2.62 -15.35
C LEU A 137 -15.20 2.44 -14.83
N VAL A 138 -15.06 2.20 -13.52
CA VAL A 138 -13.79 1.86 -12.88
C VAL A 138 -13.96 0.60 -12.05
N CYS A 139 -13.13 -0.40 -12.31
CA CYS A 139 -13.08 -1.64 -11.54
C CYS A 139 -11.70 -1.83 -10.92
N GLN A 140 -11.68 -2.21 -9.64
CA GLN A 140 -10.46 -2.43 -8.88
C GLN A 140 -10.32 -3.92 -8.58
N PHE A 141 -9.22 -4.49 -9.04
CA PHE A 141 -8.86 -5.89 -8.86
C PHE A 141 -7.67 -6.00 -7.92
N GLY A 142 -7.57 -7.10 -7.20
CA GLY A 142 -6.60 -7.32 -6.14
C GLY A 142 -7.24 -7.91 -4.89
N SER A 143 -6.42 -8.36 -3.94
CA SER A 143 -6.89 -8.98 -2.69
C SER A 143 -7.57 -7.95 -1.79
N GLY A 144 -8.86 -7.73 -2.02
CA GLY A 144 -9.79 -7.11 -1.08
C GLY A 144 -10.29 -8.08 -0.01
N ARG A 145 -9.52 -9.13 0.32
CA ARG A 145 -9.72 -10.05 1.45
C ARG A 145 -8.36 -10.59 1.91
#